data_AF-A0A3D8IRS5-F1
#
_entry.id   AF-A0A3D8IRS5-F1
#
_cell.length_a   1.000
_cell.length_b   1.000
_cell.length_c   1.000
_cell.angle_alpha   90.00
_cell.angle_beta   90.00
_cell.angle_gamma   90.00
#
_symmetry.space_group_name_H-M   'P 1'
#
loop_
_entity.id
_entity.type
_entity.pdbx_description
1 polymer ?
#
loop_
_entity_poly.entity_id
_entity_poly.type
_entity_poly.pdbx_seq_one_letter_code
_entity_poly.pdbx_strand_id
1 'polypeptide(L)'
;MLYLQYNVCGIAILLSGCFGNKPEAPKPKPPFTPSTLDDKARGITITSSKPYNCKIVGESEGYEEVGNTSGATKQKMRQGAINQLKNESVYAIKEGQKVMIAIAKEEMKCRIKTEVPSETNKKKMETKISEVDCTTWDPIPANADIISYRIYGDLYDCGQK
;
A
#
# COMPACT_ATOMS: atom_id res chain seq x y z
N MET A 1 3.27 83.53 33.75
CA MET A 1 4.27 82.57 33.24
C MET A 1 3.54 81.43 32.57
N LEU A 2 3.87 81.18 31.30
CA LEU A 2 3.44 80.00 30.55
C LEU A 2 3.98 78.72 31.22
N TYR A 3 3.22 77.64 31.23
CA TYR A 3 3.36 76.52 30.28
C TYR A 3 2.30 75.44 30.55
N LEU A 4 1.42 75.23 29.57
CA LEU A 4 0.70 73.98 29.34
C LEU A 4 1.73 72.88 29.06
N GLN A 5 1.55 71.67 29.59
CA GLN A 5 1.58 70.43 28.80
C GLN A 5 0.89 69.28 29.57
N TYR A 6 -0.21 68.82 28.98
CA TYR A 6 -0.78 67.49 29.16
C TYR A 6 0.22 66.45 28.66
N ASN A 7 0.41 65.33 29.36
CA ASN A 7 0.68 64.08 28.67
C ASN A 7 0.14 62.86 29.40
N VAL A 8 -0.62 62.10 28.62
CA VAL A 8 -1.36 60.87 28.91
C VAL A 8 -0.48 59.71 28.47
N CYS A 9 -0.45 58.62 29.24
CA CYS A 9 -0.45 57.21 28.81
C CYS A 9 0.29 56.33 29.82
N GLY A 10 -0.47 55.76 30.76
CA GLY A 10 -0.26 54.37 31.12
C GLY A 10 -0.97 53.47 30.11
N ILE A 11 -0.43 52.27 29.86
CA ILE A 11 -1.11 50.97 29.64
C ILE A 11 -0.22 50.02 28.82
N ALA A 12 0.19 48.94 29.51
CA ALA A 12 0.23 47.53 29.12
C ALA A 12 0.66 47.10 27.70
N ILE A 13 1.81 46.40 27.66
CA ILE A 13 1.91 44.95 27.42
C ILE A 13 1.08 44.37 26.24
N LEU A 14 1.82 43.87 25.26
CA LEU A 14 1.53 42.76 24.33
C LEU A 14 0.37 42.93 23.34
N LEU A 15 0.72 43.34 22.11
CA LEU A 15 -0.09 43.04 20.93
C LEU A 15 0.71 42.17 19.94
N SER A 16 0.47 40.87 20.06
CA SER A 16 0.13 39.96 18.97
C SER A 16 0.97 40.03 17.70
N GLY A 17 2.16 39.42 17.74
CA GLY A 17 2.71 38.78 16.56
C GLY A 17 1.94 37.50 16.26
N CYS A 18 0.84 37.60 15.51
CA CYS A 18 0.29 36.44 14.81
C CYS A 18 1.22 36.10 13.65
N PHE A 19 2.38 35.48 13.95
CA PHE A 19 3.07 34.62 13.00
C PHE A 19 2.18 33.39 12.78
N GLY A 20 1.11 33.60 12.01
CA GLY A 20 0.31 32.53 11.47
C GLY A 20 1.20 31.77 10.50
N ASN A 21 1.91 30.77 11.00
CA ASN A 21 2.34 29.65 10.19
C ASN A 21 1.07 29.12 9.52
N LYS A 22 0.82 29.52 8.27
CA LYS A 22 -0.19 28.85 7.45
C LYS A 22 0.16 27.36 7.51
N PRO A 23 -0.76 26.47 7.89
CA PRO A 23 -0.49 25.04 7.76
C PRO A 23 -0.17 24.81 6.29
N GLU A 24 1.08 24.40 6.02
CA GLU A 24 1.49 24.00 4.67
C GLU A 24 0.49 22.96 4.18
N ALA A 25 -0.08 23.18 3.00
CA ALA A 25 -1.00 22.22 2.42
C ALA A 25 -0.30 20.85 2.35
N PRO A 26 -0.97 19.76 2.75
CA PRO A 26 -0.34 18.44 2.75
C PRO A 26 0.15 18.12 1.34
N LYS A 27 1.45 17.80 1.22
CA LYS A 27 2.05 17.42 -0.08
C LYS A 27 1.30 16.20 -0.63
N PRO A 28 0.89 16.21 -1.91
CA PRO A 28 0.19 15.09 -2.50
C PRO A 28 1.10 13.86 -2.52
N LYS A 29 0.54 12.69 -2.20
CA LYS A 29 1.28 11.42 -2.23
C LYS A 29 1.64 11.05 -3.68
N PRO A 30 2.84 10.51 -3.93
CA PRO A 30 3.21 10.01 -5.25
C PRO A 30 2.24 8.90 -5.73
N PRO A 31 2.07 8.72 -7.04
CA PRO A 31 1.23 7.66 -7.58
C PRO A 31 1.86 6.27 -7.32
N PHE A 32 1.01 5.28 -7.06
CA PHE A 32 1.42 3.89 -6.89
C PHE A 32 1.91 3.31 -8.23
N THR A 33 3.08 2.69 -8.19
CA THR A 33 3.70 1.96 -9.30
C THR A 33 4.00 0.53 -8.82
N PRO A 34 3.54 -0.51 -9.54
CA PRO A 34 3.85 -1.90 -9.19
C PRO A 34 5.35 -2.21 -9.24
N SER A 35 5.80 -3.22 -8.49
CA SER A 35 7.16 -3.75 -8.60
C SER A 35 7.52 -4.14 -10.04
N THR A 36 8.78 -3.89 -10.41
CA THR A 36 9.29 -4.19 -11.76
C THR A 36 9.62 -5.67 -11.92
N LEU A 37 9.37 -6.21 -13.11
CA LEU A 37 9.79 -7.57 -13.47
C LEU A 37 11.26 -7.58 -13.88
N ASP A 38 12.07 -8.43 -13.25
CA ASP A 38 13.48 -8.59 -13.61
C ASP A 38 13.64 -9.32 -14.94
N ASP A 39 14.70 -8.99 -15.68
CA ASP A 39 14.98 -9.60 -16.98
C ASP A 39 15.18 -11.12 -16.88
N LYS A 40 15.80 -11.57 -15.78
CA LYS A 40 16.00 -13.01 -15.48
C LYS A 40 14.67 -13.74 -15.23
N ALA A 41 13.66 -13.02 -14.74
CA ALA A 41 12.35 -13.57 -14.41
C ALA A 41 11.38 -13.60 -15.60
N ARG A 42 11.72 -12.94 -16.74
CA ARG A 42 10.88 -12.90 -17.95
C ARG A 42 10.55 -14.29 -18.49
N GLY A 43 11.48 -15.23 -18.38
CA GLY A 43 11.32 -16.61 -18.87
C GLY A 43 10.45 -17.53 -17.99
N ILE A 44 9.89 -17.03 -16.89
CA ILE A 44 9.00 -17.78 -15.99
C ILE A 44 7.54 -17.51 -16.38
N THR A 45 6.76 -18.59 -16.55
CA THR A 45 5.36 -18.52 -16.98
C THR A 45 4.42 -18.75 -15.80
N ILE A 46 3.41 -17.90 -15.64
CA ILE A 46 2.27 -18.16 -14.75
C ILE A 46 1.24 -19.01 -15.52
N THR A 47 0.74 -20.07 -14.90
CA THR A 47 -0.33 -20.92 -15.44
C THR A 47 -1.60 -20.81 -14.60
N SER A 48 -2.75 -20.91 -15.26
CA SER A 48 -4.07 -20.89 -14.61
C SER A 48 -4.40 -22.20 -13.90
N SER A 49 -3.70 -23.29 -14.23
CA SER A 49 -3.88 -24.60 -13.62
C SER A 49 -2.54 -25.29 -13.40
N LYS A 50 -2.55 -26.34 -12.56
CA LYS A 50 -1.42 -27.24 -12.40
C LYS A 50 -0.96 -27.77 -13.77
N PRO A 51 0.32 -27.58 -14.15
CA PRO A 51 0.80 -28.02 -15.46
C PRO A 51 0.96 -29.55 -15.48
N TYR A 52 0.53 -30.16 -16.58
CA TYR A 52 0.62 -31.61 -16.80
C TYR A 52 2.06 -32.01 -17.15
N ASN A 53 2.49 -33.20 -16.71
CA ASN A 53 3.84 -33.74 -16.92
C ASN A 53 4.99 -32.89 -16.34
N CYS A 54 4.70 -32.05 -15.35
CA CYS A 54 5.73 -31.30 -14.62
C CYS A 54 5.81 -31.75 -13.16
N LYS A 55 6.99 -31.65 -12.56
CA LYS A 55 7.24 -32.00 -11.16
C LYS A 55 7.22 -30.75 -10.29
N ILE A 56 6.54 -30.79 -9.15
CA ILE A 56 6.65 -29.71 -8.15
C ILE A 56 8.07 -29.68 -7.58
N VAL A 57 8.68 -28.50 -7.56
CA VAL A 57 10.07 -28.31 -7.09
C VAL A 57 10.18 -27.34 -5.92
N GLY A 58 9.11 -26.60 -5.61
CA GLY A 58 9.05 -25.74 -4.44
C GLY A 58 7.80 -24.87 -4.43
N GLU A 59 7.78 -23.97 -3.46
CA GLU A 59 6.78 -22.92 -3.29
C GLU A 59 7.50 -21.57 -3.24
N SER A 60 6.87 -20.52 -3.72
CA SER A 60 7.38 -19.15 -3.65
C SER A 60 6.25 -18.18 -3.37
N GLU A 61 6.61 -17.01 -2.87
CA GLU A 61 5.69 -15.96 -2.50
C GLU A 61 6.05 -14.66 -3.23
N GLY A 62 5.03 -13.92 -3.66
CA GLY A 62 5.14 -12.53 -4.04
C GLY A 62 4.24 -11.66 -3.16
N TYR A 63 4.73 -10.49 -2.81
CA TYR A 63 4.16 -9.52 -1.90
C TYR A 63 4.30 -8.12 -2.49
N GLU A 64 3.25 -7.33 -2.38
CA GLU A 64 3.23 -5.96 -2.84
C GLU A 64 2.52 -5.10 -1.79
N GLU A 65 3.07 -3.93 -1.50
CA GLU A 65 2.54 -3.01 -0.51
C GLU A 65 2.38 -1.60 -1.07
N VAL A 66 1.29 -0.92 -0.68
CA VAL A 66 0.98 0.42 -1.21
C VAL A 66 1.98 1.47 -0.72
N GLY A 67 2.51 1.32 0.51
CA GLY A 67 3.37 2.31 1.14
C GLY A 67 2.71 3.70 1.25
N ASN A 68 3.51 4.75 1.10
CA ASN A 68 3.02 6.14 1.12
C ASN A 68 2.66 6.67 -0.28
N THR A 69 1.89 5.91 -1.04
CA THR A 69 1.46 6.29 -2.40
C THR A 69 -0.05 6.52 -2.48
N SER A 70 -0.55 6.88 -3.66
CA SER A 70 -1.97 7.04 -3.98
C SER A 70 -2.34 6.30 -5.27
N GLY A 71 -3.63 5.94 -5.44
CA GLY A 71 -4.12 5.33 -6.68
C GLY A 71 -3.69 3.87 -6.90
N ALA A 72 -3.44 3.13 -5.82
CA ALA A 72 -3.31 1.69 -5.85
C ALA A 72 -4.67 1.05 -6.21
N THR A 73 -4.65 0.08 -7.12
CA THR A 73 -5.82 -0.70 -7.51
C THR A 73 -5.52 -2.17 -7.37
N LYS A 74 -6.56 -3.00 -7.21
CA LYS A 74 -6.40 -4.47 -7.11
C LYS A 74 -5.53 -5.03 -8.24
N GLN A 75 -5.76 -4.57 -9.47
CA GLN A 75 -4.98 -4.99 -10.64
C GLN A 75 -3.50 -4.60 -10.55
N LYS A 76 -3.19 -3.36 -10.17
CA LYS A 76 -1.80 -2.90 -10.02
C LYS A 76 -1.07 -3.65 -8.91
N MET A 77 -1.73 -3.84 -7.77
CA MET A 77 -1.18 -4.59 -6.64
C MET A 77 -0.91 -6.05 -7.00
N ARG A 78 -1.88 -6.70 -7.66
CA ARG A 78 -1.73 -8.07 -8.15
C ARG A 78 -0.59 -8.20 -9.17
N GLN A 79 -0.47 -7.24 -10.09
CA GLN A 79 0.63 -7.24 -11.07
C GLN A 79 1.99 -7.14 -10.38
N GLY A 80 2.12 -6.25 -9.40
CA GLY A 80 3.33 -6.10 -8.61
C GLY A 80 3.70 -7.37 -7.84
N ALA A 81 2.74 -7.97 -7.17
CA ALA A 81 2.93 -9.24 -6.45
C ALA A 81 3.31 -10.39 -7.40
N ILE A 82 2.74 -10.47 -8.61
CA ILE A 82 3.15 -11.44 -9.63
C ILE A 82 4.60 -11.20 -10.06
N ASN A 83 5.00 -9.94 -10.27
CA ASN A 83 6.36 -9.61 -10.65
C ASN A 83 7.34 -10.02 -9.54
N GLN A 84 7.04 -9.71 -8.28
CA GLN A 84 7.89 -10.15 -7.17
C GLN A 84 7.93 -11.67 -7.07
N LEU A 85 6.80 -12.37 -7.15
CA LEU A 85 6.73 -13.83 -7.14
C LEU A 85 7.67 -14.44 -8.21
N LYS A 86 7.66 -13.88 -9.42
CA LYS A 86 8.56 -14.32 -10.49
C LYS A 86 10.02 -13.99 -10.20
N ASN A 87 10.32 -12.80 -9.68
CA ASN A 87 11.68 -12.40 -9.33
C ASN A 87 12.27 -13.32 -8.24
N GLU A 88 11.53 -13.57 -7.16
CA GLU A 88 11.94 -14.48 -6.08
C GLU A 88 12.12 -15.92 -6.59
N SER A 89 11.27 -16.34 -7.52
CA SER A 89 11.34 -17.67 -8.13
C SER A 89 12.63 -17.92 -8.89
N VAL A 90 13.31 -16.89 -9.43
CA VAL A 90 14.58 -17.05 -10.16
C VAL A 90 15.63 -17.75 -9.29
N TYR A 91 15.65 -17.48 -7.98
CA TYR A 91 16.63 -18.06 -7.07
C TYR A 91 16.41 -19.56 -6.82
N ALA A 92 15.21 -20.08 -7.08
CA ALA A 92 14.86 -21.49 -6.92
C ALA A 92 15.11 -22.32 -8.20
N ILE A 93 15.49 -21.68 -9.31
CA ILE A 93 15.50 -22.29 -10.65
C ILE A 93 16.94 -22.39 -11.18
N LYS A 94 17.28 -23.53 -11.78
CA LYS A 94 18.58 -23.71 -12.45
C LYS A 94 18.56 -23.06 -13.84
N GLU A 95 19.73 -22.61 -14.30
CA GLU A 95 19.88 -22.14 -15.68
C GLU A 95 19.47 -23.23 -16.69
N GLY A 96 18.78 -22.83 -17.77
CA GLY A 96 18.25 -23.75 -18.78
C GLY A 96 16.93 -24.46 -18.42
N GLN A 97 16.50 -24.42 -17.15
CA GLN A 97 15.28 -25.08 -16.69
C GLN A 97 14.02 -24.30 -17.11
N LYS A 98 13.02 -25.00 -17.62
CA LYS A 98 11.69 -24.47 -17.93
C LYS A 98 10.81 -24.60 -16.70
N VAL A 99 10.50 -23.47 -16.06
CA VAL A 99 9.68 -23.43 -14.86
C VAL A 99 8.38 -22.68 -15.06
N MET A 100 7.32 -23.28 -14.58
CA MET A 100 5.97 -22.72 -14.56
C MET A 100 5.52 -22.53 -13.12
N ILE A 101 4.80 -21.46 -12.84
CA ILE A 101 4.22 -21.18 -11.53
C ILE A 101 2.71 -21.31 -11.63
N ALA A 102 2.11 -22.17 -10.81
CA ALA A 102 0.67 -22.17 -10.61
C ALA A 102 0.34 -21.36 -9.35
N ILE A 103 -0.55 -20.38 -9.46
CA ILE A 103 -0.98 -19.60 -8.28
C ILE A 103 -1.84 -20.52 -7.40
N ALA A 104 -1.39 -20.74 -6.18
CA ALA A 104 -2.07 -21.55 -5.18
C ALA A 104 -3.09 -20.72 -4.38
N LYS A 105 -2.73 -19.48 -4.05
CA LYS A 105 -3.56 -18.60 -3.21
C LYS A 105 -3.22 -17.13 -3.46
N GLU A 106 -4.24 -16.28 -3.38
CA GLU A 106 -4.10 -14.82 -3.35
C GLU A 106 -4.72 -14.28 -2.06
N GLU A 107 -4.11 -13.28 -1.46
CA GLU A 107 -4.61 -12.57 -0.29
C GLU A 107 -4.45 -11.06 -0.46
N MET A 108 -5.48 -10.29 -0.13
CA MET A 108 -5.43 -8.83 -0.13
C MET A 108 -5.90 -8.31 1.23
N LYS A 109 -5.12 -7.39 1.80
CA LYS A 109 -5.48 -6.70 3.04
C LYS A 109 -5.86 -5.26 2.75
N CYS A 110 -6.93 -4.81 3.40
CA CYS A 110 -7.43 -3.44 3.29
C CYS A 110 -7.58 -2.80 4.66
N ARG A 111 -7.42 -1.48 4.68
CA ARG A 111 -7.69 -0.62 5.83
C ARG A 111 -9.09 -0.04 5.68
N ILE A 112 -9.98 -0.29 6.64
CA ILE A 112 -11.30 0.33 6.69
C ILE A 112 -11.30 1.46 7.71
N LYS A 113 -11.95 2.56 7.36
CA LYS A 113 -12.31 3.65 8.28
C LYS A 113 -13.78 3.51 8.65
N THR A 114 -14.06 3.37 9.94
CA THR A 114 -15.42 3.29 10.48
C THR A 114 -15.61 4.38 11.52
N GLU A 115 -16.74 5.07 11.49
CA GLU A 115 -17.09 6.04 12.53
C GLU A 115 -17.77 5.30 13.69
N VAL A 116 -17.21 5.42 14.89
CA VAL A 116 -17.75 4.82 16.11
C VAL A 116 -17.97 5.90 17.16
N PRO A 117 -18.98 5.78 18.05
CA PRO A 117 -19.14 6.71 19.16
C PRO A 117 -17.88 6.70 20.05
N SER A 118 -17.40 7.88 20.43
CA SER A 118 -16.28 8.04 21.34
C SER A 118 -16.61 7.39 22.68
N GLU A 119 -15.66 6.62 23.21
CA GLU A 119 -15.80 5.98 24.51
C GLU A 119 -15.98 7.01 25.64
N THR A 120 -15.41 8.20 25.47
CA THR A 120 -15.46 9.29 26.46
C THR A 120 -16.69 10.18 26.33
N ASN A 121 -17.26 10.29 25.12
CA ASN A 121 -18.44 11.12 24.87
C ASN A 121 -19.27 10.55 23.73
N LYS A 122 -20.39 9.89 24.06
CA LYS A 122 -21.31 9.25 23.10
C LYS A 122 -21.93 10.21 22.07
N LYS A 123 -21.79 11.53 22.22
CA LYS A 123 -22.21 12.54 21.22
C LYS A 123 -21.12 12.86 20.18
N LYS A 124 -19.89 12.36 20.37
CA LYS A 124 -18.75 12.57 19.48
C LYS A 124 -18.48 11.27 18.71
N MET A 125 -18.27 11.35 17.39
CA MET A 125 -17.84 10.22 16.56
C MET A 125 -16.32 10.25 16.42
N GLU A 126 -15.69 9.07 16.42
CA GLU A 126 -14.27 8.86 16.23
C GLU A 126 -14.02 7.87 15.10
N THR A 127 -13.00 8.12 14.27
CA THR A 127 -12.63 7.21 13.19
C THR A 127 -11.81 6.05 13.77
N LYS A 128 -12.41 4.87 13.82
CA LYS A 128 -11.72 3.61 14.07
C LYS A 128 -11.13 3.09 12.77
N ILE A 129 -9.86 2.74 12.81
CA ILE A 129 -9.15 2.10 11.69
C ILE A 129 -9.02 0.62 12.01
N SER A 130 -9.40 -0.24 11.06
CA SER A 130 -9.24 -1.69 11.16
C SER A 130 -8.65 -2.28 9.88
N GLU A 131 -7.80 -3.28 10.02
CA GLU A 131 -7.30 -4.07 8.90
C GLU A 131 -8.13 -5.34 8.73
N VAL A 132 -8.54 -5.63 7.49
CA VAL A 132 -9.38 -6.78 7.17
C VAL A 132 -8.85 -7.51 5.95
N ASP A 133 -9.31 -8.75 5.78
CA ASP A 133 -9.22 -9.43 4.49
C ASP A 133 -10.25 -8.85 3.51
N CYS A 134 -9.78 -8.45 2.34
CA CYS A 134 -10.62 -7.89 1.28
C CYS A 134 -10.35 -8.57 -0.07
N THR A 135 -9.77 -9.78 -0.08
CA THR A 135 -9.38 -10.51 -1.29
C THR A 135 -10.52 -10.64 -2.31
N THR A 136 -11.73 -10.92 -1.81
CA THR A 136 -12.93 -11.15 -2.61
C THR A 136 -13.68 -9.88 -2.97
N TRP A 137 -13.28 -8.70 -2.48
CA TRP A 137 -13.98 -7.47 -2.74
C TRP A 137 -13.76 -6.99 -4.18
N ASP A 138 -14.86 -6.67 -4.85
CA ASP A 138 -14.90 -6.04 -6.17
C ASP A 138 -16.30 -5.42 -6.39
N PRO A 139 -16.44 -4.08 -6.41
CA PRO A 139 -15.41 -3.07 -6.18
C PRO A 139 -15.02 -2.93 -4.70
N ILE A 140 -13.89 -2.28 -4.42
CA ILE A 140 -13.48 -1.95 -3.05
C ILE A 140 -14.36 -0.81 -2.52
N PRO A 141 -14.93 -0.91 -1.30
CA PRO A 141 -15.75 0.13 -0.70
C PRO A 141 -15.01 1.46 -0.58
N ALA A 142 -15.72 2.59 -0.70
CA ALA A 142 -15.13 3.93 -0.65
C ALA A 142 -14.46 4.29 0.69
N ASN A 143 -14.86 3.64 1.78
CA ASN A 143 -14.26 3.80 3.10
C ASN A 143 -13.08 2.85 3.37
N ALA A 144 -12.61 2.13 2.34
CA ALA A 144 -11.52 1.18 2.42
C ALA A 144 -10.37 1.53 1.46
N ASP A 145 -9.13 1.37 1.93
CA ASP A 145 -7.91 1.54 1.15
C ASP A 145 -7.15 0.20 1.10
N ILE A 146 -6.64 -0.23 -0.06
CA ILE A 146 -5.75 -1.41 -0.13
C ILE A 146 -4.46 -1.10 0.63
N ILE A 147 -3.96 -2.07 1.41
CA ILE A 147 -2.68 -1.97 2.12
C ILE A 147 -1.65 -2.85 1.43
N SER A 148 -2.00 -4.10 1.17
CA SER A 148 -1.07 -5.09 0.63
C SER A 148 -1.77 -6.20 -0.15
N TYR A 149 -0.99 -6.88 -0.98
CA TYR A 149 -1.41 -8.00 -1.80
C TYR A 149 -0.32 -9.08 -1.76
N ARG A 150 -0.72 -10.33 -1.54
CA ARG A 150 0.18 -11.48 -1.42
C ARG A 150 -0.30 -12.59 -2.34
N ILE A 151 0.62 -13.25 -3.02
CA ILE A 151 0.38 -14.37 -3.93
C ILE A 151 1.33 -15.49 -3.57
N TYR A 152 0.78 -16.68 -3.39
CA TYR A 152 1.51 -17.91 -3.18
C TYR A 152 1.48 -18.72 -4.47
N GLY A 153 2.63 -19.21 -4.89
CA GLY A 153 2.77 -19.97 -6.13
C GLY A 153 3.57 -21.25 -5.94
N ASP A 154 3.07 -22.33 -6.54
CA ASP A 154 3.79 -23.60 -6.66
C ASP A 154 4.69 -23.55 -7.89
N LEU A 155 5.97 -23.89 -7.73
CA LEU A 155 6.92 -23.99 -8.84
C LEU A 155 6.93 -25.40 -9.41
N TYR A 156 6.84 -25.48 -10.74
CA TYR A 156 6.87 -26.73 -11.49
C TYR A 156 8.04 -26.75 -12.47
N ASP A 157 8.86 -27.78 -12.38
CA ASP A 157 9.86 -28.13 -13.39
C ASP A 157 9.21 -28.92 -14.52
N CYS A 158 9.27 -28.34 -15.72
CA CYS A 158 8.70 -28.89 -16.94
C CYS A 158 9.77 -29.32 -17.95
N GLY A 159 11.01 -29.53 -17.50
CA GLY A 159 12.14 -29.97 -18.33
C GLY A 159 13.03 -28.82 -18.80
N GLN A 160 13.75 -29.03 -19.90
CA GLN A 160 14.66 -28.03 -20.47
C GLN A 160 13.90 -27.07 -21.40
N LYS A 161 14.42 -25.84 -21.52
CA LYS A 161 13.92 -24.83 -22.47
C LYS A 161 14.29 -25.17 -23.91
#